data_AF-A0A837B5K9-F1
#
_entry.id   AF-A0A837B5K9-F1
#
_cell.length_a   1.000
_cell.length_b   1.000
_cell.length_c   1.000
_cell.angle_alpha   90.00
_cell.angle_beta   90.00
_cell.angle_gamma   90.00
#
_symmetry.space_group_name_H-M   'P 1'
#
loop_
_entity.id
_entity.type
_entity.pdbx_description
1 polymer ?
#
loop_
_entity_poly.entity_id
_entity_poly.type
_entity_poly.pdbx_seq_one_letter_code
_entity_poly.pdbx_strand_id
1 'polypeptide(L)'
;WKDDWTGGFGSTEEFETRGFPSTVDIDWTAMDGVERYTEIDFEKIFPGHVILHSVAREDVDEFFLLHGYFADGRHHVYILLEVNDRTINVYMRSRILTKYLVDPEHDPLKKISRGELILAWTKTY
;
A
#
# COMPACT_ATOMS: atom_id res chain seq x y z
N TRP A 1 1.48 -11.65 -11.94
CA TRP A 1 2.64 -11.15 -11.17
C TRP A 1 2.22 -10.10 -10.15
N LYS A 2 1.38 -9.11 -10.50
CA LYS A 2 0.87 -8.11 -9.55
C LYS A 2 0.05 -8.71 -8.40
N ASP A 3 -0.66 -9.82 -8.66
CA ASP A 3 -1.51 -10.46 -7.65
C ASP A 3 -0.73 -11.26 -6.59
N ASP A 4 0.45 -11.77 -6.95
CA ASP A 4 1.28 -12.68 -6.14
C ASP A 4 2.58 -12.03 -5.64
N TRP A 5 2.77 -10.73 -5.84
CA TRP A 5 3.99 -10.05 -5.41
C TRP A 5 4.03 -9.86 -3.89
N THR A 6 5.19 -10.18 -3.31
CA THR A 6 5.56 -9.85 -1.94
C THR A 6 6.84 -9.01 -1.95
N GLY A 7 6.71 -7.70 -1.77
CA GLY A 7 7.83 -6.83 -1.41
C GLY A 7 7.36 -5.86 -0.34
N GLY A 8 7.51 -6.27 0.91
CA GLY A 8 7.33 -5.34 2.00
C GLY A 8 8.51 -4.40 2.03
N PHE A 9 8.30 -3.11 1.78
CA PHE A 9 8.97 -2.11 2.60
C PHE A 9 8.32 -2.21 3.98
N GLY A 10 8.79 -3.19 4.75
CA GLY A 10 8.39 -3.42 6.13
C GLY A 10 9.16 -2.48 7.05
N SER A 11 8.46 -2.00 8.07
CA SER A 11 8.88 -0.97 8.99
C SER A 11 10.26 -1.20 9.61
N THR A 12 11.26 -0.42 9.20
CA THR A 12 12.35 -0.11 10.11
C THR A 12 11.78 0.74 11.26
N GLU A 13 12.45 0.82 12.40
CA GLU A 13 12.10 1.77 13.48
C GLU A 13 11.88 3.20 12.95
N GLU A 14 12.60 3.55 11.88
CA GLU A 14 12.47 4.80 11.15
C GLU A 14 11.12 4.98 10.43
N PHE A 15 10.56 3.93 9.83
CA PHE A 15 9.21 3.98 9.26
C PHE A 15 8.15 4.18 10.34
N GLU A 16 8.32 3.55 11.51
CA GLU A 16 7.36 3.68 12.63
C GLU A 16 7.47 5.04 13.34
N THR A 17 8.63 5.70 13.26
CA THR A 17 8.87 7.02 13.87
C THR A 17 8.71 8.19 12.89
N ARG A 18 8.84 7.98 11.57
CA ARG A 18 8.86 9.05 10.55
C ARG A 18 7.89 8.85 9.38
N GLY A 19 7.29 7.67 9.22
CA GLY A 19 6.32 7.38 8.15
C GLY A 19 6.94 6.82 6.86
N PHE A 20 6.40 7.19 5.70
CA PHE A 20 6.87 6.67 4.40
C PHE A 20 8.33 7.06 4.14
N PRO A 21 9.15 6.23 3.44
CA PRO A 21 10.47 6.66 3.02
C PRO A 21 10.34 7.95 2.21
N SER A 22 11.04 9.02 2.63
CA SER A 22 10.81 10.37 2.12
C SER A 22 11.05 10.50 0.61
N THR A 23 12.09 9.85 0.10
CA THR A 23 12.42 9.84 -1.33
C THR A 23 13.06 8.51 -1.72
N VAL A 24 12.73 8.01 -2.91
CA VAL A 24 13.38 6.86 -3.54
C VAL A 24 14.06 7.31 -4.84
N ASP A 25 15.36 7.03 -4.94
CA ASP A 25 16.14 7.19 -6.16
C ASP A 25 15.88 6.01 -7.10
N ILE A 26 15.70 6.30 -8.39
CA ILE A 26 15.43 5.30 -9.42
C ILE A 26 16.31 5.59 -10.63
N ASP A 27 17.25 4.67 -10.86
CA ASP A 27 18.06 4.60 -12.07
C ASP A 27 17.61 3.41 -12.91
N TRP A 28 17.35 3.63 -14.19
CA TRP A 28 16.97 2.55 -15.11
C TRP A 28 17.35 2.85 -16.57
N THR A 29 17.50 1.78 -17.36
CA THR A 29 17.64 1.86 -18.81
C THR A 29 16.34 1.37 -19.44
N ALA A 30 15.69 2.22 -20.25
CA ALA A 30 14.46 1.83 -20.93
C ALA A 30 14.77 0.99 -22.18
N MET A 31 13.73 0.51 -22.87
CA MET A 31 13.90 -0.33 -24.07
C MET A 31 14.56 0.41 -25.24
N ASP A 32 14.60 1.75 -25.21
CA ASP A 32 15.35 2.57 -26.16
C ASP A 32 16.86 2.63 -25.88
N GLY A 33 17.32 1.98 -24.81
CA GLY A 33 18.73 1.95 -24.42
C GLY A 33 19.21 3.22 -23.71
N VAL A 34 18.32 4.20 -23.46
CA VAL A 34 18.68 5.45 -22.79
C VAL A 34 18.56 5.28 -21.27
N GLU A 35 19.62 5.62 -20.56
CA GLU A 35 19.66 5.70 -19.11
C GLU A 35 18.84 6.89 -18.60
N ARG A 36 18.09 6.64 -17.53
CA ARG A 36 17.21 7.62 -16.89
C ARG A 36 17.39 7.56 -15.39
N TYR A 37 17.18 8.72 -14.79
CA TYR A 37 17.17 8.92 -13.35
C TYR A 37 15.94 9.73 -12.96
N THR A 38 15.31 9.36 -11.85
CA THR A 38 14.33 10.21 -11.18
C THR A 38 14.28 9.91 -9.69
N GLU A 39 13.88 10.92 -8.94
CA GLU A 39 13.49 10.81 -7.54
C GLU A 39 11.96 10.71 -7.44
N ILE A 40 11.48 9.82 -6.57
CA ILE A 40 10.07 9.70 -6.19
C ILE A 40 9.91 10.00 -4.71
N ASP A 41 9.17 11.06 -4.42
CA ASP A 41 8.81 11.48 -3.06
C ASP A 41 7.45 10.91 -2.69
N PHE A 42 7.40 9.97 -1.74
CA PHE A 42 6.14 9.34 -1.34
C PHE A 42 5.26 10.26 -0.51
N GLU A 43 5.80 11.30 0.16
CA GLU A 43 4.98 12.28 0.87
C GLU A 43 4.17 13.12 -0.15
N LYS A 44 4.72 13.36 -1.35
CA LYS A 44 3.95 13.98 -2.44
C LYS A 44 2.85 13.08 -3.00
N ILE A 45 3.04 11.76 -2.97
CA ILE A 45 2.04 10.79 -3.47
C ILE A 45 0.98 10.51 -2.41
N PHE A 46 1.37 10.42 -1.14
CA PHE A 46 0.53 10.04 0.00
C PHE A 46 0.63 11.10 1.12
N PRO A 47 0.17 12.34 0.88
CA PRO A 47 0.34 13.42 1.85
C PRO A 47 -0.31 13.09 3.19
N GLY A 48 0.43 13.27 4.28
CA GLY A 48 -0.05 12.96 5.63
C GLY A 48 -0.26 11.47 5.88
N HIS A 49 0.44 10.60 5.15
CA HIS A 49 0.40 9.15 5.30
C HIS A 49 -0.96 8.50 5.00
N VAL A 50 -1.71 9.04 4.05
CA VAL A 50 -3.04 8.52 3.70
C VAL A 50 -2.95 7.09 3.17
N ILE A 51 -3.78 6.21 3.74
CA ILE A 51 -3.95 4.82 3.30
C ILE A 51 -5.05 4.75 2.24
N LEU A 52 -4.72 4.23 1.06
CA LEU A 52 -5.66 3.99 -0.03
C LEU A 52 -6.31 2.61 0.11
N HIS A 53 -7.64 2.57 0.02
CA HIS A 53 -8.42 1.35 -0.05
C HIS A 53 -9.77 1.56 -0.76
N SER A 54 -10.44 0.46 -1.13
CA SER A 54 -11.73 0.49 -1.82
C SER A 54 -12.94 0.10 -0.95
N VAL A 55 -12.73 -0.05 0.36
CA VAL A 55 -13.80 -0.32 1.35
C VAL A 55 -14.52 0.98 1.69
N ALA A 56 -15.86 0.98 1.69
CA ALA A 56 -16.66 2.11 2.14
C ALA A 56 -16.44 2.34 3.65
N ARG A 57 -16.43 3.61 4.09
CA ARG A 57 -16.07 3.97 5.47
C ARG A 57 -16.95 3.26 6.49
N GLU A 58 -18.24 3.21 6.22
CA GLU A 58 -19.28 2.58 7.02
C GLU A 58 -19.11 1.06 7.17
N ASP A 59 -18.34 0.43 6.28
CA ASP A 59 -18.12 -1.02 6.26
C ASP A 59 -16.78 -1.43 6.87
N VAL A 60 -15.92 -0.46 7.18
CA VAL A 60 -14.67 -0.72 7.91
C VAL A 60 -14.99 -1.14 9.34
N ASP A 61 -14.27 -2.15 9.82
CA ASP A 61 -14.42 -2.61 11.17
C ASP A 61 -13.92 -1.59 12.22
N GLU A 62 -14.72 -1.31 13.24
CA GLU A 62 -14.37 -0.30 14.26
C GLU A 62 -13.13 -0.69 15.06
N PHE A 63 -12.98 -1.98 15.39
CA PHE A 63 -11.78 -2.48 16.05
C PHE A 63 -10.53 -2.24 15.20
N PHE A 64 -10.62 -2.51 13.90
CA PHE A 64 -9.51 -2.25 12.97
C PHE A 64 -9.16 -0.77 12.94
N LEU A 65 -10.14 0.16 12.88
CA LEU A 65 -9.85 1.59 12.87
C LEU A 65 -9.02 2.03 14.09
N LEU A 66 -9.30 1.47 15.27
CA LEU A 66 -8.66 1.82 16.53
C LEU A 66 -7.33 1.09 16.76
N HIS A 67 -7.24 -0.17 16.37
CA HIS A 67 -6.15 -1.05 16.79
C HIS A 67 -5.33 -1.62 15.63
N GLY A 68 -5.72 -1.36 14.39
CA GLY A 68 -5.09 -1.94 13.22
C GLY A 68 -5.35 -3.44 13.07
N TYR A 69 -4.74 -4.06 12.07
CA TYR A 69 -4.96 -5.48 11.75
C TYR A 69 -4.37 -6.42 12.82
N PHE A 70 -3.25 -6.05 13.44
CA PHE A 70 -2.53 -6.87 14.42
C PHE A 70 -2.79 -6.47 15.88
N ALA A 71 -3.77 -5.59 16.11
CA ALA A 71 -4.15 -5.10 17.43
C ALA A 71 -3.03 -4.36 18.20
N ASP A 72 -2.07 -3.78 17.47
CA ASP A 72 -0.92 -3.07 18.01
C ASP A 72 -1.04 -1.53 17.89
N GLY A 73 -2.21 -1.05 17.43
CA GLY A 73 -2.47 0.36 17.19
C GLY A 73 -1.88 0.88 15.87
N ARG A 74 -1.44 -0.02 14.97
CA ARG A 74 -0.75 0.36 13.73
C ARG A 74 -1.46 -0.16 12.49
N HIS A 75 -1.44 0.65 11.45
CA HIS A 75 -2.00 0.31 10.15
C HIS A 75 -0.87 0.02 9.15
N HIS A 76 -0.91 -1.16 8.55
CA HIS A 76 0.13 -1.60 7.62
C HIS A 76 -0.32 -1.43 6.17
N VAL A 77 0.63 -0.99 5.34
CA VAL A 77 0.48 -0.90 3.90
C VAL A 77 1.70 -1.48 3.20
N TYR A 78 1.49 -1.95 1.99
CA TYR A 78 2.54 -2.32 1.06
C TYR A 78 2.55 -1.31 -0.07
N ILE A 79 3.71 -0.76 -0.37
CA ILE A 79 3.91 0.10 -1.54
C ILE A 79 4.72 -0.69 -2.57
N LEU A 80 4.18 -0.79 -3.78
CA LEU A 80 4.87 -1.37 -4.93
C LEU A 80 5.24 -0.25 -5.89
N LEU A 81 6.53 -0.14 -6.19
CA LEU A 81 7.04 0.69 -7.27
C LEU A 81 7.39 -0.21 -8.46
N GLU A 82 6.81 0.08 -9.62
CA GLU A 82 7.01 -0.63 -10.88
C GLU A 82 7.65 0.32 -11.88
N VAL A 83 8.83 -0.02 -12.39
CA VAL A 83 9.42 0.60 -13.58
C VAL A 83 9.06 -0.27 -14.78
N ASN A 84 8.25 0.28 -15.69
CA ASN A 84 7.79 -0.39 -16.91
C ASN A 84 8.18 0.44 -18.14
N ASP A 85 9.33 0.11 -18.73
CA ASP A 85 9.96 0.86 -19.82
C ASP A 85 10.17 2.34 -19.46
N ARG A 86 9.32 3.22 -19.99
CA ARG A 86 9.36 4.66 -19.73
C ARG A 86 8.38 5.12 -18.66
N THR A 87 7.56 4.21 -18.13
CA THR A 87 6.53 4.56 -17.16
C THR A 87 6.85 4.00 -15.79
N ILE A 88 6.79 4.86 -14.78
CA ILE A 88 6.85 4.44 -13.38
C ILE A 88 5.43 4.46 -12.82
N ASN A 89 5.04 3.37 -12.18
CA ASN A 89 3.77 3.25 -11.47
C ASN A 89 4.04 3.00 -9.99
N VAL A 90 3.28 3.67 -9.13
CA VAL A 90 3.29 3.44 -7.69
C VAL A 90 1.92 2.91 -7.30
N TYR A 91 1.90 1.78 -6.62
CA TYR A 91 0.70 1.16 -6.10
C TYR A 91 0.74 1.05 -4.59
N MET A 92 -0.44 1.04 -3.98
CA MET A 92 -0.62 0.73 -2.56
C MET A 92 -1.53 -0.48 -2.39
N ARG A 93 -1.21 -1.35 -1.45
CA ARG A 93 -2.07 -2.44 -0.97
C ARG A 93 -2.17 -2.35 0.54
N SER A 94 -3.38 -2.28 1.07
CA SER A 94 -3.62 -2.34 2.52
C SER A 94 -4.69 -3.38 2.81
N ARG A 95 -4.50 -4.14 3.89
CA ARG A 95 -5.48 -5.13 4.32
C ARG A 95 -6.49 -4.48 5.26
N ILE A 96 -7.67 -4.18 4.74
CA ILE A 96 -8.76 -3.55 5.47
C ILE A 96 -9.71 -4.61 5.98
N LEU A 97 -9.88 -4.66 7.30
CA LEU A 97 -10.89 -5.51 7.93
C LEU A 97 -12.26 -4.85 7.78
N THR A 98 -13.24 -5.62 7.33
CA THR A 98 -14.63 -5.15 7.22
C THR A 98 -15.46 -5.66 8.40
N LYS A 99 -16.59 -5.00 8.68
CA LYS A 99 -17.54 -5.44 9.73
C LYS A 99 -18.27 -6.75 9.38
N TYR A 100 -18.13 -7.25 8.15
CA TYR A 100 -18.85 -8.42 7.67
C TYR A 100 -18.15 -9.73 8.05
N LEU A 101 -18.93 -10.73 8.42
CA LEU A 101 -18.46 -12.08 8.70
C LEU A 101 -18.39 -12.91 7.40
N VAL A 102 -17.42 -13.82 7.34
CA VAL A 102 -17.26 -14.76 6.23
C VAL A 102 -18.38 -15.80 6.25
N ASP A 103 -18.67 -16.36 7.43
CA ASP A 103 -19.74 -17.33 7.66
C ASP A 103 -20.42 -17.02 9.01
N PRO A 104 -21.45 -16.17 9.02
CA PRO A 104 -22.12 -15.77 10.26
C PRO A 104 -22.74 -16.93 11.04
N GLU A 105 -23.07 -18.04 10.37
CA GLU A 105 -23.81 -19.15 10.98
C GLU A 105 -22.87 -20.14 11.69
N HIS A 106 -21.66 -20.35 11.17
CA HIS A 106 -20.73 -21.37 11.67
C HIS A 106 -19.43 -20.80 12.26
N ASP A 107 -19.04 -19.59 11.88
CA ASP A 107 -17.81 -18.94 12.35
C ASP A 107 -18.05 -17.45 12.65
N PRO A 108 -18.64 -17.14 13.82
CA PRO A 108 -19.06 -15.78 14.17
C PRO A 108 -17.90 -14.83 14.47
N LEU A 109 -16.66 -15.30 14.37
CA LEU A 109 -15.45 -14.50 14.66
C LEU A 109 -14.66 -14.17 13.39
N LYS A 110 -14.85 -14.92 12.30
CA LYS A 110 -14.07 -14.73 11.08
C LYS A 110 -14.67 -13.63 10.21
N LYS A 111 -13.97 -12.49 10.17
CA LYS A 111 -14.33 -11.33 9.35
C LYS A 111 -13.73 -11.37 7.94
N ILE A 112 -14.42 -10.74 7.00
CA ILE A 112 -13.93 -10.50 5.64
C ILE A 112 -12.88 -9.38 5.69
N SER A 113 -11.74 -9.60 5.05
CA SER A 113 -10.73 -8.55 4.80
C SER A 113 -10.56 -8.32 3.31
N ARG A 114 -10.47 -7.05 2.90
CA ARG A 114 -10.18 -6.65 1.51
C ARG A 114 -8.78 -6.08 1.41
N GLY A 115 -8.15 -6.25 0.26
CA GLY A 115 -6.75 -5.90 0.07
C GLY A 115 -6.39 -5.75 -1.39
N GLU A 116 -7.19 -4.97 -2.12
CA GLU A 116 -6.93 -4.66 -3.52
C GLU A 116 -5.65 -3.84 -3.68
N LEU A 117 -4.99 -4.02 -4.82
CA LEU A 117 -3.87 -3.19 -5.25
C LEU A 117 -4.41 -1.95 -5.97
N ILE A 118 -4.13 -0.76 -5.45
CA ILE A 118 -4.60 0.51 -6.00
C ILE A 118 -3.45 1.24 -6.67
N LEU A 119 -3.62 1.63 -7.93
CA LEU A 119 -2.68 2.54 -8.62
C LEU A 119 -2.82 3.94 -8.01
N ALA A 120 -1.81 4.36 -7.26
CA ALA A 120 -1.78 5.65 -6.58
C ALA A 120 -1.22 6.75 -7.47
N TRP A 121 -0.23 6.43 -8.30
CA TRP A 121 0.46 7.40 -9.13
C TRP A 121 1.10 6.74 -10.34
N THR A 122 1.15 7.47 -11.45
CA THR A 122 1.77 7.03 -12.69
C THR A 122 2.40 8.22 -13.41
N LYS A 123 3.57 8.01 -14.02
CA LYS A 123 4.23 9.02 -14.87
C LYS A 123 5.11 8.36 -15.91
N THR A 124 5.08 8.91 -17.12
CA THR A 124 5.95 8.52 -18.23
C THR A 124 7.08 9.54 -18.44
N TYR A 125 8.28 9.04 -18.75
CA TYR A 125 9.55 9.76 -18.91
C TYR A 125 10.13 9.62 -20.32
#